data_AF-A0A451B6U0-F1
#
_entry.id   AF-A0A451B6U0-F1
#
_cell.length_a   1.000
_cell.length_b   1.000
_cell.length_c   1.000
_cell.angle_alpha   90.00
_cell.angle_beta   90.00
_cell.angle_gamma   90.00
#
_symmetry.space_group_name_H-M   'P 1'
#
loop_
_entity.id
_entity.type
_entity.pdbx_description
1 polymer ?
#
loop_
_entity_poly.entity_id
_entity_poly.type
_entity_poly.pdbx_seq_one_letter_code
_entity_poly.pdbx_strand_id
1 'polypeptide(L)'
;APVNRGLNCIKGYFLSKILYGKDRLTHPLLRKRDGKYHKEGDFEAISWEEAFDVMAEKWKETLKEKGPEGVAMFGSGQWTVWEVTRQPNSTRPVSDPITSTPTPATAWLPPSPASSAPSASTNPWGVTM
;
A
#
# COMPACT_ATOMS: atom_id res chain seq x y z
N ALA A 1 -6.50 -14.32 23.98
CA ALA A 1 -7.15 -13.31 23.14
C ALA A 1 -8.67 -13.49 23.19
N PRO A 2 -9.46 -12.40 23.21
CA PRO A 2 -10.91 -12.45 23.44
C PRO A 2 -11.67 -13.17 22.31
N VAL A 3 -11.12 -13.15 21.09
CA VAL A 3 -11.73 -13.73 19.88
C VAL A 3 -11.68 -15.26 19.87
N ASN A 4 -10.54 -15.84 20.25
CA ASN A 4 -10.30 -17.28 20.06
C ASN A 4 -10.21 -18.07 21.37
N ARG A 5 -10.14 -17.40 22.54
CA ARG A 5 -10.09 -18.02 23.88
C ARG A 5 -9.11 -19.22 24.00
N GLY A 6 -8.02 -19.20 23.24
CA GLY A 6 -6.98 -20.25 23.26
C GLY A 6 -7.18 -21.40 22.27
N LEU A 7 -8.25 -21.41 21.47
CA LEU A 7 -8.51 -22.43 20.46
C LEU A 7 -8.19 -21.91 19.05
N ASN A 8 -7.54 -22.74 18.25
CA ASN A 8 -7.35 -22.47 16.82
C ASN A 8 -7.95 -23.61 15.99
N CYS A 9 -8.23 -23.37 14.71
CA CYS A 9 -8.53 -24.46 13.79
C CYS A 9 -7.24 -25.16 13.35
N ILE A 10 -7.35 -26.28 12.64
CA ILE A 10 -6.21 -27.07 12.15
C ILE A 10 -5.18 -26.23 11.38
N LYS A 11 -5.66 -25.26 10.57
CA LYS A 11 -4.78 -24.34 9.81
C LYS A 11 -3.95 -23.45 10.73
N GLY A 12 -4.53 -22.97 11.82
CA GLY A 12 -3.87 -22.11 12.80
C GLY A 12 -2.80 -22.86 13.61
N TYR A 13 -3.04 -24.14 13.92
CA TYR A 13 -2.04 -24.97 14.63
C TYR A 13 -0.79 -25.25 13.79
N PHE A 14 -0.90 -25.27 12.46
CA PHE A 14 0.23 -25.51 11.55
C PHE A 14 0.90 -24.24 11.02
N LEU A 15 0.61 -23.06 11.58
CA LEU A 15 1.25 -21.80 11.18
C LEU A 15 2.78 -21.83 11.30
N SER A 16 3.35 -22.66 12.18
CA SER A 16 4.81 -22.80 12.31
C SER A 16 5.50 -23.39 11.07
N LYS A 17 4.76 -24.01 10.13
CA LYS A 17 5.33 -24.70 8.97
C LYS A 17 5.27 -23.89 7.67
N ILE A 18 4.36 -22.91 7.56
CA ILE A 18 4.05 -22.26 6.28
C ILE A 18 5.22 -21.47 5.69
N LEU A 19 6.13 -20.97 6.54
CA LEU A 19 7.27 -20.15 6.12
C LEU A 19 8.48 -20.97 5.67
N TYR A 20 8.48 -22.29 5.90
CA TYR A 20 9.64 -23.17 5.72
C TYR A 20 9.44 -24.20 4.60
N GLY A 21 8.62 -23.86 3.59
CA GLY A 21 8.57 -24.61 2.34
C GLY A 21 9.95 -24.62 1.66
N LYS A 22 10.39 -25.80 1.18
CA LYS A 22 11.70 -25.96 0.50
C LYS A 22 11.76 -25.21 -0.83
N ASP A 23 10.61 -24.97 -1.43
CA ASP A 23 10.35 -24.31 -2.71
C ASP A 23 10.06 -22.81 -2.55
N ARG A 24 10.35 -22.23 -1.37
CA ARG A 24 10.20 -20.79 -1.15
C ARG A 24 11.12 -20.02 -2.08
N LEU A 25 10.55 -19.08 -2.84
CA LEU A 25 11.31 -18.20 -3.72
C LEU A 25 12.30 -17.35 -2.91
N THR A 26 13.59 -17.47 -3.26
CA THR A 26 14.70 -16.73 -2.63
C THR A 26 15.26 -15.61 -3.50
N HIS A 27 15.07 -15.72 -4.82
CA HIS A 27 15.55 -14.77 -5.81
C HIS A 27 14.40 -14.34 -6.73
N PRO A 28 14.45 -13.11 -7.27
CA PRO A 28 13.63 -12.73 -8.39
C PRO A 28 13.91 -13.65 -9.59
N LEU A 29 12.85 -14.06 -10.29
CA LEU A 29 12.94 -14.91 -11.47
C LEU A 29 12.43 -14.13 -12.68
N LEU A 30 13.24 -14.06 -13.74
CA LEU A 30 12.88 -13.41 -14.98
C LEU A 30 12.88 -14.43 -16.12
N ARG A 31 11.92 -14.29 -17.04
CA ARG A 31 11.91 -15.11 -18.26
C ARG A 31 12.94 -14.57 -19.25
N LYS A 32 13.96 -15.37 -19.55
CA LYS A 32 15.05 -14.99 -20.44
C LYS A 32 15.20 -16.00 -21.59
N ARG A 33 15.59 -15.49 -22.74
CA ARG A 33 16.10 -16.25 -23.89
C ARG A 33 17.26 -15.46 -24.46
N ASP A 34 18.40 -16.12 -24.70
CA ASP A 34 19.62 -15.47 -25.20
C ASP A 34 20.09 -14.29 -24.33
N GLY A 35 19.93 -14.40 -23.01
CA GLY A 35 20.35 -13.37 -22.05
C GLY A 35 19.47 -12.12 -22.00
N LYS A 36 18.36 -12.06 -22.75
CA LYS A 36 17.40 -10.94 -22.76
C LYS A 36 16.02 -11.37 -22.29
N TYR A 37 15.23 -10.42 -21.78
CA TYR A 37 13.83 -10.66 -21.44
C TYR A 37 13.06 -11.18 -22.67
N HIS A 38 12.41 -12.33 -22.51
CA HIS A 38 11.60 -12.94 -23.57
C HIS A 38 10.34 -13.56 -22.96
N LYS A 39 9.16 -13.31 -23.55
CA LYS A 39 7.87 -13.77 -22.98
C LYS A 39 7.77 -15.30 -22.88
N GLU A 40 8.41 -15.98 -23.83
CA GLU A 40 8.50 -17.44 -23.94
C GLU A 40 9.89 -17.97 -23.53
N GLY A 41 10.65 -17.19 -22.75
CA GLY A 41 11.92 -17.64 -22.17
C GLY A 41 11.71 -18.53 -20.96
N ASP A 42 12.77 -19.22 -20.56
CA ASP A 42 12.81 -20.00 -19.32
C ASP A 42 13.09 -19.07 -18.12
N PHE A 43 12.69 -19.50 -16.92
CA PHE A 43 12.92 -18.73 -15.70
C PHE A 43 14.37 -18.84 -15.25
N GLU A 44 15.06 -17.70 -15.21
CA GLU A 44 16.41 -17.57 -14.69
C GLU A 44 16.41 -16.69 -13.44
N ALA A 45 17.26 -17.03 -12.46
CA ALA A 45 17.45 -16.21 -11.27
C ALA A 45 18.27 -14.96 -11.60
N ILE A 46 17.77 -13.80 -11.19
CA ILE A 46 18.40 -12.50 -11.44
C ILE A 46 18.57 -11.70 -10.14
N SER A 47 19.31 -10.58 -10.19
CA SER A 47 19.44 -9.68 -9.06
C SER A 47 18.19 -8.80 -8.88
N TRP A 48 18.05 -8.18 -7.71
CA TRP A 48 16.95 -7.25 -7.45
C TRP A 48 17.05 -5.99 -8.31
N GLU A 49 18.27 -5.52 -8.58
CA GLU A 49 18.55 -4.38 -9.44
C GLU A 49 18.07 -4.64 -10.88
N GLU A 50 18.48 -5.78 -11.47
CA GLU A 50 18.03 -6.16 -12.83
C GLU A 50 16.51 -6.31 -12.89
N ALA A 51 15.89 -6.87 -11.84
CA ALA A 51 14.44 -7.03 -11.78
C ALA A 51 13.70 -5.68 -11.81
N PHE A 52 14.16 -4.72 -11.00
CA PHE A 52 13.55 -3.40 -10.96
C PHE A 52 13.83 -2.57 -12.21
N ASP A 53 15.01 -2.69 -12.82
CA ASP A 53 15.35 -1.99 -14.05
C ASP A 53 14.43 -2.43 -15.20
N VAL A 54 14.24 -3.74 -15.39
CA VAL A 54 13.35 -4.27 -16.42
C VAL A 54 11.90 -3.88 -16.16
N MET A 55 11.43 -3.95 -14.90
CA MET A 55 10.08 -3.50 -14.55
C MET A 55 9.88 -2.00 -14.83
N ALA A 56 10.85 -1.16 -14.49
CA ALA A 56 10.77 0.28 -14.72
C ALA A 56 10.79 0.63 -16.22
N GLU A 57 11.58 -0.07 -17.02
CA GLU A 57 11.59 0.08 -18.49
C GLU A 57 10.19 -0.21 -19.07
N LYS A 58 9.62 -1.39 -18.75
CA LYS A 58 8.32 -1.79 -19.30
C LYS A 58 7.16 -0.94 -18.81
N TRP A 59 7.24 -0.45 -17.58
CA TRP A 59 6.25 0.50 -17.05
C TRP A 59 6.30 1.83 -17.81
N LYS A 60 7.50 2.37 -18.05
CA LYS A 60 7.69 3.63 -18.80
C LYS A 60 7.27 3.49 -20.26
N GLU A 61 7.55 2.36 -20.91
CA GLU A 61 7.08 2.06 -22.27
C GLU A 61 5.55 2.07 -22.33
N THR A 62 4.91 1.31 -21.44
CA THR A 62 3.44 1.18 -21.40
C THR A 62 2.75 2.52 -21.12
N LEU A 63 3.30 3.32 -20.19
CA LEU A 63 2.77 4.65 -19.89
C LEU A 63 2.90 5.61 -21.08
N LYS A 64 3.97 5.52 -21.87
CA LYS A 64 4.13 6.35 -23.08
C LYS A 64 3.15 5.96 -24.19
N GLU A 65 2.90 4.67 -24.36
CA GLU A 65 2.06 4.15 -25.45
C GLU A 65 0.56 4.24 -25.16
N LYS A 66 0.15 3.92 -23.93
CA LYS A 66 -1.26 3.73 -23.55
C LYS A 66 -1.73 4.66 -22.43
N GLY A 67 -0.82 5.47 -21.89
CA GLY A 67 -1.12 6.31 -20.73
C GLY A 67 -1.38 5.51 -19.45
N PRO A 68 -1.92 6.18 -18.41
CA PRO A 68 -2.17 5.57 -17.11
C PRO A 68 -3.14 4.39 -17.11
N GLU A 69 -4.06 4.31 -18.09
CA GLU A 69 -5.03 3.21 -18.21
C GLU A 69 -4.39 1.92 -18.72
N GLY A 70 -3.18 1.98 -19.27
CA GLY A 70 -2.44 0.82 -19.74
C GLY A 70 -1.77 -0.01 -18.63
N VAL A 71 -1.76 0.49 -17.40
CA VAL A 71 -1.15 -0.18 -16.24
C VAL A 71 -2.20 -0.48 -15.17
N ALA A 72 -2.12 -1.68 -14.60
CA ALA A 72 -3.02 -2.10 -13.53
C ALA A 72 -2.23 -2.89 -12.48
N MET A 73 -2.68 -2.79 -11.23
CA MET A 73 -2.11 -3.57 -10.13
C MET A 73 -3.21 -4.40 -9.48
N PHE A 74 -2.98 -5.71 -9.40
CA PHE A 74 -3.90 -6.63 -8.77
C PHE A 74 -3.45 -6.89 -7.33
N GLY A 75 -4.20 -6.37 -6.36
CA GLY A 75 -3.86 -6.45 -4.95
C GLY A 75 -4.34 -7.71 -4.23
N SER A 76 -4.07 -7.76 -2.93
CA SER A 76 -4.50 -8.87 -2.06
C SER A 76 -5.06 -8.39 -0.73
N GLY A 77 -6.19 -8.96 -0.30
CA GLY A 77 -6.74 -8.74 1.05
C GLY A 77 -5.91 -9.35 2.18
N GLN A 78 -4.84 -10.08 1.83
CA GLN A 78 -3.86 -10.60 2.78
C GLN A 78 -2.72 -9.62 3.05
N TRP A 79 -2.67 -8.48 2.34
CA TRP A 79 -1.72 -7.41 2.63
C TRP A 79 -1.98 -6.79 4.00
N THR A 80 -0.89 -6.36 4.63
CA THR A 80 -0.98 -5.57 5.86
C THR A 80 -1.61 -4.21 5.56
N VAL A 81 -2.20 -3.59 6.60
CA VAL A 81 -2.84 -2.26 6.46
C VAL A 81 -1.88 -1.24 5.85
N TRP A 82 -0.60 -1.29 6.23
CA TRP A 82 0.42 -0.36 5.73
C TRP A 82 0.76 -0.60 4.27
N GLU A 83 0.76 -1.84 3.80
CA GLU A 83 1.00 -2.16 2.39
C GLU A 83 -0.14 -1.66 1.50
N VAL A 84 -1.40 -1.81 1.96
CA VAL A 84 -2.57 -1.28 1.25
C VAL A 84 -2.59 0.24 1.25
N THR A 85 -2.33 0.87 2.40
CA THR A 85 -2.45 2.34 2.56
C THR A 85 -1.25 3.12 2.02
N ARG A 86 -0.05 2.51 2.00
CA ARG A 86 1.19 3.13 1.50
C ARG A 86 1.38 2.93 0.00
N GLN A 87 0.60 2.09 -0.67
CA GLN A 87 0.59 2.08 -2.13
C GLN A 87 0.11 3.44 -2.61
N PRO A 88 0.97 4.24 -3.27
CA PRO A 88 0.57 5.56 -3.73
C PRO A 88 -0.46 5.36 -4.83
N ASN A 89 -1.73 5.47 -4.46
CA ASN A 89 -2.82 5.84 -5.33
C ASN A 89 -2.90 5.15 -6.71
N SER A 90 -2.53 3.88 -6.82
CA SER A 90 -2.58 3.15 -8.10
C SER A 90 -4.01 2.71 -8.46
N THR A 91 -4.99 2.97 -7.59
CA THR A 91 -6.39 2.59 -7.75
C THR A 91 -7.36 3.76 -7.71
N ARG A 92 -6.92 5.02 -7.52
CA ARG A 92 -7.82 6.14 -7.86
C ARG A 92 -7.93 6.20 -9.38
N PRO A 93 -9.14 6.23 -9.94
CA PRO A 93 -9.29 6.58 -11.34
C PRO A 93 -8.66 7.96 -11.55
N VAL A 94 -7.86 8.10 -12.61
CA VAL A 94 -7.18 9.36 -13.00
C VAL A 94 -8.18 10.46 -13.39
N SER A 95 -9.49 10.18 -13.31
CA SER A 95 -10.58 11.13 -13.57
C SER A 95 -10.91 12.05 -12.41
N ASP A 96 -10.36 11.84 -11.21
CA ASP A 96 -10.63 12.75 -10.08
C ASP A 96 -9.84 14.06 -10.29
N PRO A 97 -10.50 15.21 -10.49
CA PRO A 97 -9.82 16.49 -10.59
C PRO A 97 -9.04 16.73 -9.29
N ILE A 98 -7.83 17.28 -9.42
CA ILE A 98 -6.88 17.62 -8.34
C ILE A 98 -7.44 18.78 -7.48
N THR A 99 -8.59 18.56 -6.84
CA THR A 99 -9.30 19.58 -6.04
C THR A 99 -9.92 18.99 -4.78
N SER A 100 -9.27 18.00 -4.18
CA SER A 100 -9.44 17.75 -2.75
C SER A 100 -8.08 17.82 -2.07
N THR A 101 -7.99 18.81 -1.19
CA THR A 101 -6.82 19.20 -0.42
C THR A 101 -6.21 18.01 0.32
N PRO A 102 -4.86 17.95 0.45
CA PRO A 102 -4.24 16.96 1.32
C PRO A 102 -4.69 17.25 2.75
N THR A 103 -5.38 16.31 3.39
CA THR A 103 -5.60 16.37 4.84
C THR A 103 -4.22 16.39 5.51
N PRO A 104 -3.83 17.48 6.20
CA PRO A 104 -2.49 17.58 6.74
C PRO A 104 -2.34 16.72 7.98
N ALA A 105 -1.09 16.40 8.27
CA ALA A 105 -0.60 15.51 9.32
C ALA A 105 -0.87 16.02 10.75
N THR A 106 -2.14 16.15 11.15
CA THR A 106 -2.53 16.62 12.50
C THR A 106 -2.78 15.48 13.50
N ALA A 107 -2.58 14.21 13.11
CA ALA A 107 -2.82 13.05 13.99
C ALA A 107 -1.67 12.73 14.97
N TRP A 108 -0.58 13.52 15.01
CA TRP A 108 0.65 13.19 15.73
C TRP A 108 1.13 14.25 16.74
N LEU A 109 0.24 15.07 17.30
CA LEU A 109 0.59 15.93 18.44
C LEU A 109 -0.03 15.38 19.73
N PRO A 110 0.75 15.20 20.82
CA PRO A 110 0.19 14.82 22.12
C PRO A 110 -0.69 15.95 22.68
N PRO A 111 -1.73 15.64 23.47
CA PRO A 111 -2.66 16.65 23.98
C PRO A 111 -1.94 17.55 25.01
N SER A 112 -1.91 18.85 24.74
CA SER A 112 -1.45 19.88 25.68
C SER A 112 -2.50 20.08 26.80
N PRO A 113 -2.11 20.34 28.06
CA PRO A 113 -3.04 20.38 29.18
C PRO A 113 -3.94 21.62 29.13
N ALA A 114 -5.22 21.42 29.48
CA ALA A 114 -6.26 22.44 29.47
C ALA A 114 -5.92 23.63 30.38
N SER A 115 -5.74 24.81 29.79
CA SER A 115 -5.73 26.10 30.51
C SER A 115 -7.06 26.82 30.32
N SER A 116 -7.85 26.88 31.39
CA SER A 116 -8.77 27.95 31.80
C SER A 116 -9.62 28.67 30.74
N ALA A 117 -10.93 28.43 30.79
CA ALA A 117 -11.95 29.23 30.12
C ALA A 117 -11.95 30.70 30.58
N PRO A 118 -12.14 31.68 29.67
CA PRO A 118 -12.49 33.04 30.04
C PRO A 118 -14.01 33.19 30.14
N SER A 119 -14.46 33.70 31.29
CA SER A 119 -15.83 34.16 31.52
C SER A 119 -16.16 35.36 30.63
N ALA A 120 -17.22 35.28 29.83
CA ALA A 120 -17.81 36.43 29.15
C ALA A 120 -19.31 36.49 29.47
N SER A 121 -19.66 37.50 30.27
CA SER A 121 -21.02 37.91 30.59
C SER A 121 -21.72 38.50 29.38
N THR A 122 -22.89 37.97 29.02
CA THR A 122 -23.83 38.61 28.09
C THR A 122 -24.97 39.30 28.86
N ASN A 123 -25.30 40.48 28.38
CA ASN A 123 -26.23 41.49 28.85
C ASN A 123 -27.63 41.32 28.22
N PRO A 124 -28.71 41.88 28.81
CA PRO A 124 -30.09 41.38 28.64
C PRO A 124 -30.80 41.76 27.32
N TRP A 125 -30.08 42.23 26.31
CA TRP A 125 -30.67 42.65 25.03
C TRP A 125 -30.08 41.81 23.89
N GLY A 126 -30.55 40.57 23.80
CA GLY A 126 -30.04 39.53 22.92
C GLY A 126 -30.21 39.83 21.43
N VAL A 127 -29.13 40.29 20.79
CA VAL A 127 -28.94 40.28 19.34
C VAL A 127 -27.51 39.83 19.06
N THR A 128 -27.33 38.80 18.22
CA THR A 128 -26.02 38.42 17.68
C THR A 128 -26.13 38.33 16.16
N MET A 129 -25.18 38.95 15.48
CA MET A 129 -24.76 38.57 14.13
C MET A 129 -23.98 37.25 14.20
#